data_AF-A0A2D8N602-F1
#
_entry.id   AF-A0A2D8N602-F1
#
_cell.length_a   1.000
_cell.length_b   1.000
_cell.length_c   1.000
_cell.angle_alpha   90.00
_cell.angle_beta   90.00
_cell.angle_gamma   90.00
#
_symmetry.space_group_name_H-M   'P 1'
#
loop_
_entity.id
_entity.type
_entity.pdbx_description
1 polymer ?
#
loop_
_entity_poly.entity_id
_entity_poly.type
_entity_poly.pdbx_seq_one_letter_code
_entity_poly.pdbx_strand_id
1 'polypeptide(L)'
;MTIGKLWLVTTYTNPQNVSLEYSNFSAITLYVKRNIRRLRLNTRYSMNEAARLFSRSLSSKLEDIEAIRNYGSHLDLDLLAKIKMIYKTPLDDLIGDLLNDYYSVYYIRPRKRLRPKTM
;
A
#
# COMPACT_ATOMS: atom_id res chain seq x y z
N MET A 1 8.34 28.73 10.60
CA MET A 1 7.51 27.52 10.62
C MET A 1 6.71 27.46 9.33
N THR A 2 7.17 26.67 8.36
CA THR A 2 6.68 26.70 6.98
C THR A 2 5.47 25.78 6.80
N ILE A 3 4.34 26.37 6.41
CA ILE A 3 3.01 25.76 6.21
C ILE A 3 3.05 24.52 5.29
N GLY A 4 4.05 24.42 4.41
CA GLY A 4 4.22 23.29 3.49
C GLY A 4 4.58 21.94 4.13
N LYS A 5 5.22 21.91 5.32
CA LYS A 5 5.53 20.63 6.00
C LYS A 5 4.30 19.98 6.63
N LEU A 6 3.31 20.78 7.05
CA LEU A 6 2.11 20.26 7.69
C LEU A 6 1.18 19.59 6.67
N TRP A 7 1.04 20.16 5.46
CA TRP A 7 0.23 19.62 4.36
C TRP A 7 0.76 18.30 3.79
N LEU A 8 2.08 18.12 3.75
CA LEU A 8 2.67 16.82 3.38
C LEU A 8 2.34 15.78 4.46
N VAL A 9 2.53 16.09 5.75
CA VAL A 9 2.33 15.11 6.83
C VAL A 9 0.85 14.68 6.96
N THR A 10 -0.12 15.56 6.75
CA THR A 10 -1.56 15.23 6.83
C THR A 10 -2.08 14.39 5.65
N THR A 11 -1.46 14.47 4.46
CA THR A 11 -1.84 13.65 3.30
C THR A 11 -1.23 12.24 3.34
N TYR A 12 -0.13 12.04 4.08
CA TYR A 12 0.47 10.71 4.28
C TYR A 12 -0.18 9.89 5.41
N THR A 13 -0.92 10.53 6.31
CA THR A 13 -1.52 9.89 7.49
C THR A 13 -3.00 9.56 7.31
N ASN A 14 -3.73 10.32 6.49
CA ASN A 14 -5.13 10.02 6.18
C ASN A 14 -5.24 9.21 4.87
N PRO A 15 -5.71 7.94 4.91
CA PRO A 15 -5.90 7.14 3.69
C PRO A 15 -6.96 7.70 2.72
N GLN A 16 -7.77 8.68 3.15
CA GLN A 16 -8.70 9.42 2.30
C GLN A 16 -8.03 10.50 1.43
N ASN A 17 -6.79 10.90 1.74
CA ASN A 17 -6.06 11.98 1.05
C ASN A 17 -5.04 11.47 0.01
N VAL A 18 -5.07 10.18 -0.34
CA VAL A 18 -4.29 9.69 -1.47
C VAL A 18 -4.98 10.17 -2.73
N SER A 19 -4.28 10.89 -3.61
CA SER A 19 -4.78 11.24 -4.93
C SER A 19 -5.10 9.96 -5.71
N LEU A 20 -6.34 9.49 -5.55
CA LEU A 20 -6.90 8.28 -6.16
C LEU A 20 -6.89 8.33 -7.69
N GLU A 21 -6.61 9.49 -8.27
CA GLU A 21 -6.63 9.73 -9.71
C GLU A 21 -5.51 9.00 -10.48
N TYR A 22 -4.48 8.49 -9.81
CA TYR A 22 -3.30 7.92 -10.50
C TYR A 22 -2.83 6.58 -9.96
N SER A 23 -3.70 5.80 -9.31
CA SER A 23 -3.33 4.46 -8.85
C SER A 23 -4.34 3.41 -9.29
N ASN A 24 -3.86 2.38 -10.00
CA ASN A 24 -4.61 1.15 -10.32
C ASN A 24 -4.99 0.32 -9.08
N PHE A 25 -4.57 0.73 -7.87
CA PHE A 25 -4.81 0.03 -6.61
C PHE A 25 -5.96 0.65 -5.83
N SER A 26 -6.66 -0.20 -5.05
CA SER A 26 -7.63 0.29 -4.07
C SER A 26 -6.93 1.09 -2.97
N ALA A 27 -7.68 2.00 -2.33
CA ALA A 27 -7.15 2.79 -1.22
C ALA A 27 -6.66 1.91 -0.05
N ILE A 28 -7.29 0.75 0.19
CA ILE A 28 -6.83 -0.24 1.16
C ILE A 28 -5.43 -0.75 0.79
N THR A 29 -5.24 -1.20 -0.45
CA THR A 29 -3.95 -1.72 -0.91
C THR A 29 -2.86 -0.66 -0.75
N LEU A 30 -3.14 0.59 -1.09
CA LEU A 30 -2.18 1.68 -0.90
C LEU A 30 -1.82 1.91 0.57
N TYR A 31 -2.81 1.81 1.48
CA TYR A 31 -2.58 1.91 2.91
C TYR A 31 -1.67 0.77 3.42
N VAL A 32 -1.98 -0.48 3.06
CA VAL A 32 -1.16 -1.65 3.45
C VAL A 32 0.26 -1.53 2.89
N LYS A 33 0.43 -1.10 1.63
CA LYS A 33 1.76 -0.85 1.05
C LYS A 33 2.57 0.19 1.83
N ARG A 34 1.93 1.24 2.34
CA ARG A 34 2.57 2.24 3.22
C ARG A 34 3.00 1.63 4.55
N ASN A 35 2.17 0.77 5.15
CA ASN A 35 2.51 0.08 6.39
C ASN A 35 3.69 -0.88 6.20
N ILE A 36 3.73 -1.65 5.11
CA ILE A 36 4.87 -2.50 4.76
C ILE A 36 6.16 -1.67 4.66
N ARG A 37 6.12 -0.54 3.97
CA ARG A 37 7.27 0.38 3.87
C ARG A 37 7.69 0.92 5.25
N ARG A 38 6.74 1.30 6.11
CA ARG A 38 7.03 1.76 7.47
C ARG A 38 7.70 0.67 8.30
N LEU A 39 7.22 -0.58 8.21
CA LEU A 39 7.83 -1.72 8.92
C LEU A 39 9.28 -1.95 8.51
N ARG A 40 9.59 -1.85 7.21
CA ARG A 40 10.98 -1.93 6.74
C ARG A 40 11.85 -0.83 7.33
N LEU A 41 11.36 0.41 7.35
CA LEU A 41 12.11 1.54 7.89
C LEU A 41 12.30 1.44 9.41
N ASN A 42 11.29 0.94 10.14
CA ASN A 42 11.36 0.74 11.58
C ASN A 42 12.37 -0.35 11.98
N THR A 43 12.49 -1.40 11.17
CA THR A 43 13.50 -2.46 11.35
C THR A 43 14.90 -2.05 10.90
N ARG A 44 15.07 -0.82 10.38
CA ARG A 44 16.31 -0.24 9.85
C ARG A 44 16.91 -1.02 8.67
N TYR A 45 16.13 -1.86 7.99
CA TYR A 45 16.61 -2.54 6.80
C TYR A 45 16.62 -1.61 5.59
N SER A 46 17.78 -1.56 4.92
CA SER A 46 17.90 -0.99 3.59
C SER A 46 17.04 -1.79 2.59
N MET A 47 16.78 -1.22 1.41
CA MET A 47 16.02 -1.90 0.36
C MET A 47 16.66 -3.25 0.00
N ASN A 48 17.99 -3.26 -0.15
CA ASN A 48 18.75 -4.46 -0.52
C ASN A 48 18.75 -5.52 0.59
N GLU A 49 18.87 -5.12 1.85
CA GLU A 49 18.83 -6.06 2.99
C GLU A 49 17.44 -6.69 3.12
N ALA A 50 16.39 -5.87 3.10
CA ALA A 50 15.03 -6.37 3.15
C ALA A 50 14.76 -7.29 1.96
N ALA A 51 15.18 -6.90 0.75
CA ALA A 51 15.04 -7.70 -0.46
C ALA A 51 15.77 -9.05 -0.36
N ARG A 52 16.87 -9.17 0.39
CA ARG A 52 17.56 -10.45 0.63
C ARG A 52 16.79 -11.37 1.59
N LEU A 53 16.01 -10.80 2.51
CA LEU A 53 15.15 -11.57 3.42
C LEU A 53 13.96 -12.18 2.68
N PHE A 54 13.53 -11.54 1.59
CA PHE A 54 12.62 -12.14 0.64
C PHE A 54 13.35 -13.18 -0.22
N SER A 55 12.66 -14.26 -0.59
CA SER A 55 13.18 -15.24 -1.55
C SER A 55 13.65 -14.54 -2.85
N ARG A 56 14.62 -15.13 -3.58
CA ARG A 56 15.24 -14.55 -4.79
C ARG A 56 14.23 -14.00 -5.83
N SER A 57 13.02 -14.55 -5.88
CA SER A 57 11.91 -14.12 -6.75
C SER A 57 11.14 -12.88 -6.29
N LEU A 58 11.20 -12.56 -5.01
CA LEU A 58 10.51 -11.43 -4.36
C LEU A 58 11.46 -10.26 -4.04
N SER A 59 12.77 -10.53 -4.00
CA SER A 59 13.84 -9.55 -3.80
C SER A 59 13.76 -8.36 -4.75
N SER A 60 13.68 -8.62 -6.07
CA SER A 60 13.52 -7.59 -7.09
C SER A 60 12.14 -6.91 -7.08
N LYS A 61 11.17 -7.52 -6.40
CA LYS A 61 9.79 -7.03 -6.33
C LYS A 61 9.52 -6.19 -5.11
N LEU A 62 10.44 -6.10 -4.14
CA LEU A 62 10.18 -5.34 -2.91
C LEU A 62 9.92 -3.86 -3.19
N GLU A 63 10.64 -3.28 -4.15
CA GLU A 63 10.38 -1.93 -4.64
C GLU A 63 8.97 -1.80 -5.23
N ASP A 64 8.54 -2.78 -6.02
CA ASP A 64 7.19 -2.83 -6.62
C ASP A 64 6.08 -3.08 -5.59
N ILE A 65 6.39 -3.81 -4.53
CA ILE A 65 5.50 -4.08 -3.40
C ILE A 65 5.27 -2.78 -2.63
N GLU A 66 6.31 -1.99 -2.36
CA GLU A 66 6.19 -0.70 -1.69
C GLU A 66 5.71 0.43 -2.61
N ALA A 67 5.75 0.22 -3.93
CA ALA A 67 5.33 1.22 -4.91
C ALA A 67 3.83 1.48 -4.87
N ILE A 68 3.49 2.75 -4.65
CA ILE A 68 2.12 3.31 -4.70
C ILE A 68 1.74 3.69 -6.16
N ARG A 69 2.74 3.69 -7.06
CA ARG A 69 2.61 4.09 -8.48
C ARG A 69 1.87 3.02 -9.30
N ASN A 70 1.36 3.41 -10.47
CA ASN A 70 0.56 2.58 -11.40
C ASN A 70 1.19 1.27 -11.90
N TYR A 71 2.47 1.01 -11.64
CA TYR A 71 3.19 -0.18 -12.08
C TYR A 71 3.62 -1.10 -10.92
N GLY A 72 3.15 -0.86 -9.69
CA GLY A 72 3.49 -1.71 -8.55
C GLY A 72 2.94 -3.14 -8.65
N SER A 73 3.36 -4.01 -7.73
CA SER A 73 2.80 -5.37 -7.60
C SER A 73 1.49 -5.35 -6.81
N HIS A 74 0.53 -6.20 -7.16
CA HIS A 74 -0.62 -6.47 -6.30
C HIS A 74 -0.19 -7.22 -5.03
N LEU A 75 -0.93 -7.02 -3.95
CA LEU A 75 -0.69 -7.71 -2.69
C LEU A 75 -1.58 -8.96 -2.62
N ASP A 76 -0.94 -10.12 -2.70
CA ASP A 76 -1.61 -11.41 -2.53
C ASP A 76 -1.46 -11.92 -1.09
N LEU A 77 -2.34 -12.84 -0.67
CA LEU A 77 -2.31 -13.40 0.67
C LEU A 77 -0.98 -14.11 0.98
N ASP A 78 -0.43 -14.85 0.01
CA ASP A 78 0.87 -15.52 0.14
C ASP A 78 2.02 -14.51 0.35
N LEU A 79 1.96 -13.37 -0.35
CA LEU A 79 2.93 -12.30 -0.17
C LEU A 79 2.82 -11.68 1.23
N LEU A 80 1.60 -11.36 1.67
CA LEU A 80 1.36 -10.81 3.01
C LEU A 80 1.82 -11.77 4.11
N ALA A 81 1.59 -13.07 3.95
CA ALA A 81 2.06 -14.10 4.87
C ALA A 81 3.60 -14.17 4.93
N LYS A 82 4.29 -14.03 3.79
CA LYS A 82 5.76 -13.98 3.76
C LYS A 82 6.30 -12.73 4.45
N ILE A 83 5.69 -11.57 4.20
CA ILE A 83 6.04 -10.30 4.86
C ILE A 83 5.87 -10.43 6.38
N LYS A 84 4.75 -11.01 6.84
CA LYS A 84 4.48 -11.32 8.24
C LYS A 84 5.61 -12.14 8.86
N MET A 85 6.08 -13.19 8.19
CA MET A 85 7.16 -14.03 8.71
C MET A 85 8.50 -13.29 8.79
N ILE A 86 8.82 -12.46 7.79
CA ILE A 86 10.11 -11.74 7.72
C ILE A 86 10.20 -10.67 8.80
N TYR A 87 9.16 -9.84 8.93
CA TYR A 87 9.15 -8.74 9.90
C TYR A 87 8.67 -9.16 11.29
N LYS A 88 8.21 -10.40 11.46
CA LYS A 88 7.67 -10.95 12.72
C LYS A 88 6.55 -10.09 13.31
N THR A 89 5.76 -9.45 12.45
CA THR A 89 4.60 -8.64 12.84
C THR A 89 3.31 -9.40 12.55
N PRO A 90 2.25 -9.26 13.37
CA PRO A 90 0.96 -9.85 13.05
C PRO A 90 0.38 -9.23 11.77
N LEU A 91 -0.54 -9.96 11.14
CA LEU A 91 -1.17 -9.49 9.89
C LEU A 91 -2.07 -8.28 10.15
N ASP A 92 -2.65 -8.19 11.34
CA ASP A 92 -3.50 -7.06 11.74
C ASP A 92 -2.68 -5.77 11.81
N ASP A 93 -1.45 -5.79 12.31
CA ASP A 93 -0.56 -4.60 12.32
C ASP A 93 -0.13 -4.21 10.89
N LEU A 94 -0.02 -5.17 9.97
CA LEU A 94 0.27 -4.91 8.56
C LEU A 94 -0.90 -4.21 7.88
N ILE A 95 -2.12 -4.66 8.15
CA ILE A 95 -3.35 -4.10 7.59
C ILE A 95 -3.69 -2.76 8.25
N GLY A 96 -3.40 -2.63 9.55
CA GLY A 96 -3.74 -1.50 10.41
C GLY A 96 -5.23 -1.38 10.69
N ASP A 97 -5.61 -0.32 11.41
CA ASP A 97 -7.01 -0.01 11.70
C ASP A 97 -7.70 0.49 10.44
N LEU A 98 -8.43 -0.40 9.77
CA LEU A 98 -9.30 -0.03 8.67
C LEU A 98 -10.51 0.73 9.25
N LEU A 99 -10.77 1.92 8.70
CA LEU A 99 -11.97 2.69 9.02
C LEU A 99 -13.21 1.84 8.67
N ASN A 100 -14.01 1.51 9.68
CA ASN A 100 -15.26 0.74 9.56
C ASN A 100 -16.44 1.62 9.13
N ASP A 101 -16.18 2.71 8.41
CA ASP A 101 -17.22 3.58 7.90
C ASP A 101 -17.84 2.94 6.66
N TYR A 102 -19.15 2.66 6.74
CA TYR A 102 -19.94 2.05 5.67
C TYR A 102 -19.87 2.83 4.33
N TYR A 103 -19.58 4.12 4.39
CA TYR A 103 -19.41 5.01 3.23
C TYR A 103 -17.94 5.17 2.78
N SER A 104 -17.01 4.42 3.37
CA SER A 104 -15.60 4.52 3.03
C SER A 104 -15.35 4.08 1.58
N VAL A 105 -14.44 4.80 0.92
CA VAL A 105 -13.95 4.53 -0.44
C VAL A 105 -13.44 3.08 -0.60
N TYR A 106 -13.11 2.42 0.52
CA TYR A 106 -12.71 1.02 0.61
C TYR A 106 -13.73 0.01 0.09
N TYR A 107 -15.03 0.28 0.23
CA TYR A 107 -16.10 -0.64 -0.14
C TYR A 107 -16.75 -0.30 -1.49
N ILE A 108 -16.34 0.80 -2.11
CA ILE A 108 -16.89 1.24 -3.40
C ILE A 108 -16.19 0.45 -4.51
N ARG A 109 -16.88 -0.56 -5.06
CA ARG A 109 -16.41 -1.25 -6.28
C ARG A 109 -16.45 -0.27 -7.46
N PRO A 110 -15.33 0.05 -8.13
CA PRO A 110 -15.36 0.89 -9.32
C PRO A 110 -16.21 0.21 -10.39
N ARG A 111 -17.36 0.79 -10.73
CA ARG A 111 -18.20 0.26 -11.82
C ARG A 111 -17.46 0.50 -13.13
N LYS A 112 -17.26 -0.56 -13.90
CA LYS A 112 -16.74 -0.47 -15.27
C LYS A 112 -17.68 0.45 -16.04
N ARG A 113 -17.22 1.63 -16.44
CA ARG A 113 -18.01 2.52 -17.31
C ARG A 113 -18.25 1.73 -18.59
N LEU A 114 -19.47 1.24 -18.80
CA LEU A 114 -19.89 0.69 -20.07
C LEU A 114 -19.74 1.85 -21.06
N ARG A 115 -18.77 1.73 -21.97
CA ARG A 115 -18.71 2.70 -23.08
C ARG A 115 -20.08 2.61 -23.77
N PRO A 116 -20.75 3.74 -24.06
CA PRO A 116 -21.95 3.69 -24.86
C PRO A 116 -21.58 2.93 -26.14
N LYS A 117 -22.37 1.89 -26.46
CA LYS A 117 -22.24 1.17 -27.71
C LYS A 117 -22.49 2.20 -28.80
N THR A 118 -21.43 2.65 -29.47
CA THR A 118 -21.56 3.53 -30.63
C THR A 118 -22.43 2.77 -31.63
N MET A 119 -23.65 3.27 -31.84
CA MET A 119 -24.52 2.86 -32.95
C MET A 119 -24.00 3.47 -34.24
#